data_AF-A0A2D6LKG2-F1
#
_entry.id   AF-A0A2D6LKG2-F1
#
_cell.length_a   1.000
_cell.length_b   1.000
_cell.length_c   1.000
_cell.angle_alpha   90.00
_cell.angle_beta   90.00
_cell.angle_gamma   90.00
#
_symmetry.space_group_name_H-M   'P 1'
#
loop_
_entity.id
_entity.type
_entity.pdbx_description
1 polymer ?
#
loop_
_entity_poly.entity_id
_entity_poly.type
_entity_poly.pdbx_seq_one_letter_code
_entity_poly.pdbx_strand_id
1 'polypeptide(L)'
;MKKQPRHGLSLIEILVVIAIILVLLGLLLPVQANMRRSARLVVCQSNLKGIATAFRHYANDNRSYLPDETIEHIWFVIMAEYGLENVDVLQCPADTDSFAIGLSYSWRNSMEVEFVQQSLAGKSLDMISTSSSLVMNFDAIPGWHTESDIQVAVVDASVRLMPADEFQQNMALPVQ
;
A
#
# COMPACT_ATOMS: atom_id res chain seq x y z
N MET A 1 -44.22 -35.67 40.31
CA MET A 1 -43.21 -34.83 39.61
C MET A 1 -42.00 -34.68 40.53
N LYS A 2 -40.86 -35.31 40.24
CA LYS A 2 -39.62 -35.15 41.04
C LYS A 2 -39.04 -33.76 40.78
N LYS A 3 -39.05 -32.88 41.77
CA LYS A 3 -38.38 -31.56 41.69
C LYS A 3 -36.88 -31.81 41.66
N GLN A 4 -36.24 -31.45 40.55
CA GLN A 4 -34.78 -31.55 40.48
C GLN A 4 -34.13 -30.48 41.37
N PRO A 5 -33.09 -30.83 42.14
CA PRO A 5 -32.39 -29.86 42.97
C PRO A 5 -31.73 -28.81 42.07
N ARG A 6 -32.06 -27.54 42.34
CA ARG A 6 -31.39 -26.40 41.69
C ARG A 6 -30.01 -26.26 42.34
N HIS A 7 -28.96 -26.51 41.55
CA HIS A 7 -27.59 -26.21 41.95
C HIS A 7 -27.39 -24.70 41.87
N GLY A 8 -27.06 -24.06 42.99
CA GLY A 8 -26.65 -22.66 43.03
C GLY A 8 -25.15 -22.54 42.85
N LEU A 9 -24.71 -21.62 42.00
CA LEU A 9 -23.29 -21.27 41.87
C LEU A 9 -22.80 -20.62 43.16
N SER A 10 -21.63 -21.06 43.64
CA SER A 10 -20.95 -20.43 44.75
C SER A 10 -20.34 -19.08 44.32
N LEU A 11 -20.25 -18.14 45.27
CA LEU A 11 -19.62 -16.84 45.03
C LEU A 11 -18.18 -16.98 44.52
N ILE A 12 -17.47 -17.99 45.02
CA ILE A 12 -16.06 -18.24 44.66
C ILE A 12 -15.92 -18.74 43.22
N GLU A 13 -16.86 -19.56 42.72
CA GLU A 13 -16.86 -20.01 41.32
C GLU A 13 -17.00 -18.82 40.37
N ILE A 14 -17.90 -17.89 40.66
CA ILE A 14 -18.07 -16.67 39.85
C ILE A 14 -16.81 -15.82 39.89
N LEU A 15 -16.17 -15.69 41.06
CA LEU A 15 -14.99 -14.85 41.26
C LEU A 15 -13.76 -15.39 40.51
N VAL A 16 -13.57 -16.70 40.48
CA VAL A 16 -12.49 -17.33 39.70
C VAL A 16 -12.73 -17.16 38.20
N VAL A 17 -13.97 -17.31 37.73
CA VAL A 17 -14.30 -17.16 36.30
C VAL A 17 -14.02 -15.75 35.81
N ILE A 18 -14.45 -14.71 36.54
CA ILE A 18 -14.16 -13.33 36.15
C ILE A 18 -12.66 -13.03 36.19
N ALA A 19 -11.92 -13.58 37.16
CA ALA A 19 -10.47 -13.42 37.23
C ALA A 19 -9.78 -14.01 35.99
N ILE A 20 -10.21 -15.19 35.54
CA ILE A 20 -9.69 -15.80 34.31
C ILE A 20 -10.04 -14.96 33.07
N ILE A 21 -11.29 -14.48 32.94
CA ILE A 21 -11.70 -13.63 31.82
C ILE A 21 -10.86 -12.34 31.75
N LEU A 22 -10.60 -11.69 32.88
CA LEU A 22 -9.79 -10.47 32.94
C LEU A 22 -8.34 -10.70 32.52
N VAL A 23 -7.74 -11.82 32.93
CA VAL A 23 -6.39 -12.21 32.49
C VAL A 23 -6.35 -12.46 30.99
N LEU A 24 -7.32 -13.20 30.44
CA LEU A 24 -7.40 -13.47 29.00
C LEU A 24 -7.57 -12.18 28.19
N LEU A 25 -8.49 -11.30 28.59
CA LEU A 25 -8.70 -10.01 27.93
C LEU A 25 -7.44 -9.12 27.99
N GLY A 26 -6.73 -9.11 29.13
CA GLY A 26 -5.47 -8.36 29.28
C GLY A 26 -4.39 -8.78 28.28
N LEU A 27 -4.33 -10.07 27.92
CA LEU A 27 -3.39 -10.58 26.93
C LEU A 27 -3.84 -10.34 25.47
N LEU A 28 -5.15 -10.24 25.22
CA LEU A 28 -5.74 -10.09 23.88
C LEU A 28 -5.66 -8.65 23.33
N LEU A 29 -5.70 -7.64 24.20
CA LEU A 29 -5.72 -6.22 23.81
C LEU A 29 -4.52 -5.75 22.96
N PRO A 30 -3.24 -5.99 23.34
CA PRO A 30 -2.10 -5.46 22.59
C PRO A 30 -1.96 -6.09 21.20
N VAL A 31 -2.36 -7.35 21.05
CA VAL A 31 -2.20 -8.09 19.79
C VAL A 31 -3.12 -7.54 18.70
N GLN A 32 -4.30 -7.05 19.06
CA GLN A 32 -5.28 -6.53 18.09
C GLN A 32 -4.80 -5.26 17.36
N ALA A 33 -3.99 -4.41 18.00
CA ALA A 33 -3.47 -3.20 17.36
C ALA A 33 -2.50 -3.54 16.21
N ASN A 34 -1.58 -4.49 16.46
CA ASN A 34 -0.64 -4.95 15.44
C ASN A 34 -1.35 -5.67 14.29
N MET A 35 -2.33 -6.54 14.60
CA MET A 35 -3.14 -7.21 13.57
C MET A 35 -3.88 -6.21 12.67
N ARG A 36 -4.47 -5.16 13.24
CA ARG A 36 -5.16 -4.11 12.48
C ARG A 36 -4.22 -3.35 11.56
N ARG A 37 -2.99 -3.06 12.02
CA ARG A 37 -1.97 -2.42 11.17
C ARG A 37 -1.58 -3.31 9.99
N SER A 38 -1.29 -4.59 10.24
CA SER A 38 -0.99 -5.56 9.17
C SER A 38 -2.15 -5.70 8.18
N ALA A 39 -3.40 -5.75 8.65
CA ALA A 39 -4.58 -5.81 7.79
C ALA A 39 -4.70 -4.56 6.89
N ARG A 40 -4.44 -3.37 7.44
CA ARG A 40 -4.42 -2.13 6.65
C ARG A 40 -3.31 -2.13 5.59
N LEU A 41 -2.13 -2.64 5.91
CA LEU A 41 -1.03 -2.76 4.95
C LEU A 41 -1.35 -3.69 3.78
N VAL A 42 -2.10 -4.78 4.02
CA VAL A 42 -2.60 -5.66 2.96
C VAL A 42 -3.54 -4.92 2.01
N VAL A 43 -4.40 -4.05 2.55
CA VAL A 43 -5.26 -3.19 1.72
C VAL A 43 -4.40 -2.23 0.91
N CYS A 44 -3.37 -1.60 1.50
CA CYS A 44 -2.49 -0.71 0.75
C CYS A 44 -1.77 -1.42 -0.40
N GLN A 45 -1.35 -2.67 -0.16
CA GLN A 45 -0.75 -3.52 -1.20
C GLN A 45 -1.71 -3.82 -2.35
N SER A 46 -2.96 -4.09 -2.02
CA SER A 46 -4.02 -4.31 -3.01
C SER A 46 -4.31 -3.04 -3.82
N ASN A 47 -4.34 -1.89 -3.16
CA ASN A 47 -4.53 -0.59 -3.83
C ASN A 47 -3.37 -0.30 -4.78
N LEU A 48 -2.12 -0.48 -4.32
CA LEU A 48 -0.91 -0.31 -5.14
C LEU A 48 -0.91 -1.23 -6.37
N LYS A 49 -1.37 -2.49 -6.20
CA LYS A 49 -1.55 -3.44 -7.31
C LYS A 49 -2.60 -2.96 -8.30
N GLY A 50 -3.73 -2.43 -7.81
CA GLY A 50 -4.78 -1.84 -8.63
C GLY A 50 -4.26 -0.68 -9.47
N ILE A 51 -3.51 0.23 -8.83
CA ILE A 51 -2.87 1.37 -9.49
C ILE A 51 -1.92 0.90 -10.59
N ALA A 52 -0.99 -0.02 -10.27
CA ALA A 52 -0.03 -0.53 -11.26
C ALA A 52 -0.72 -1.24 -12.43
N THR A 53 -1.85 -1.90 -12.17
CA THR A 53 -2.67 -2.54 -13.21
C THR A 53 -3.33 -1.51 -14.12
N ALA A 54 -3.84 -0.40 -13.57
CA ALA A 54 -4.39 0.70 -14.37
C ALA A 54 -3.33 1.32 -15.30
N PHE A 55 -2.10 1.52 -14.83
CA PHE A 55 -1.00 1.97 -15.69
C PHE A 55 -0.70 0.99 -16.83
N ARG A 56 -0.78 -0.32 -16.58
CA ARG A 56 -0.62 -1.33 -17.65
C ARG A 56 -1.76 -1.30 -18.64
N HIS A 57 -3.00 -1.10 -18.19
CA HIS A 57 -4.14 -0.92 -19.08
C HIS A 57 -3.96 0.31 -19.96
N TYR A 58 -3.58 1.45 -19.38
CA TYR A 58 -3.21 2.64 -20.12
C TYR A 58 -2.15 2.35 -21.18
N ALA A 59 -1.04 1.72 -20.78
CA ALA A 59 0.06 1.44 -21.69
C ALA A 59 -0.37 0.52 -22.84
N ASN A 60 -1.19 -0.50 -22.58
CA ASN A 60 -1.71 -1.39 -23.63
C ASN A 60 -2.50 -0.62 -24.70
N ASP A 61 -3.30 0.35 -24.29
CA ASP A 61 -4.11 1.17 -25.21
C ASP A 61 -3.27 2.27 -25.89
N ASN A 62 -2.14 2.65 -25.29
CA ASN A 62 -1.26 3.74 -25.75
C ASN A 62 0.07 3.25 -26.33
N ARG A 63 0.08 2.12 -27.06
CA ARG A 63 1.28 1.57 -27.74
C ARG A 63 2.46 1.31 -26.80
N SER A 64 2.18 0.76 -25.63
CA SER A 64 3.13 0.50 -24.55
C SER A 64 3.70 1.76 -23.87
N TYR A 65 3.26 2.97 -24.20
CA TYR A 65 3.74 4.19 -23.55
C TYR A 65 3.06 4.44 -22.22
N LEU A 66 3.87 4.85 -21.24
CA LEU A 66 3.37 5.39 -19.98
C LEU A 66 2.89 6.83 -20.17
N PRO A 67 1.99 7.31 -19.29
CA PRO A 67 1.51 8.69 -19.36
C PRO A 67 2.68 9.67 -19.39
N ASP A 68 2.57 10.70 -20.20
CA ASP A 68 3.45 11.87 -20.07
C ASP A 68 2.86 12.78 -18.99
N GLU A 69 3.69 13.27 -18.08
CA GLU A 69 3.22 14.24 -17.10
C GLU A 69 3.34 15.63 -17.68
N THR A 70 2.19 16.30 -17.76
CA THR A 70 2.11 17.72 -18.06
C THR A 70 1.14 18.35 -17.06
N ILE A 71 1.12 19.69 -16.99
CA ILE A 71 0.23 20.42 -16.07
C ILE A 71 -1.25 20.03 -16.24
N GLU A 72 -1.64 19.57 -17.44
CA GLU A 72 -3.00 19.13 -17.77
C GLU A 72 -3.22 17.62 -17.60
N HIS A 73 -2.17 16.82 -17.45
CA HIS A 73 -2.18 15.36 -17.51
C HIS A 73 -1.63 14.76 -16.21
N ILE A 74 -2.38 14.95 -15.12
CA ILE A 74 -2.02 14.34 -13.84
C ILE A 74 -2.40 12.87 -13.86
N TRP A 75 -1.46 11.98 -13.52
CA TRP A 75 -1.62 10.54 -13.70
C TRP A 75 -2.90 9.96 -13.10
N PHE A 76 -3.31 10.38 -11.89
CA PHE A 76 -4.48 9.82 -11.23
C PHE A 76 -5.80 10.20 -11.91
N VAL A 77 -5.84 11.35 -12.61
CA VAL A 77 -6.99 11.75 -13.43
C VAL A 77 -7.07 10.87 -14.67
N ILE A 78 -5.93 10.61 -15.32
CA ILE A 78 -5.84 9.72 -16.48
C ILE A 78 -6.28 8.31 -16.10
N MET A 79 -5.75 7.79 -14.99
CA MET A 79 -6.02 6.42 -14.56
C MET A 79 -7.48 6.19 -14.11
N ALA A 80 -8.26 7.25 -13.87
CA ALA A 80 -9.69 7.11 -13.54
C ALA A 80 -10.45 6.38 -14.65
N GLU A 81 -10.08 6.60 -15.93
CA GLU A 81 -10.67 5.90 -17.09
C GLU A 81 -10.20 4.43 -17.22
N TYR A 82 -9.13 4.05 -16.52
CA TYR A 82 -8.49 2.73 -16.59
C TYR A 82 -8.71 1.90 -15.32
N GLY A 83 -9.80 2.18 -14.59
CA GLY A 83 -10.23 1.38 -13.43
C GLY A 83 -9.88 1.96 -12.06
N LEU A 84 -9.36 3.19 -11.98
CA LEU A 84 -9.21 3.94 -10.73
C LEU A 84 -10.32 4.99 -10.53
N GLU A 85 -11.58 4.63 -10.81
CA GLU A 85 -12.73 5.53 -10.65
C GLU A 85 -12.92 5.99 -9.19
N ASN A 86 -12.59 5.11 -8.24
CA ASN A 86 -12.62 5.42 -6.81
C ASN A 86 -11.29 5.99 -6.34
N VAL A 87 -11.25 7.31 -6.13
CA VAL A 87 -10.08 8.04 -5.63
C VAL A 87 -9.70 7.66 -4.19
N ASP A 88 -10.60 7.06 -3.40
CA ASP A 88 -10.28 6.56 -2.06
C ASP A 88 -9.18 5.48 -2.10
N VAL A 89 -9.04 4.78 -3.24
CA VAL A 89 -7.98 3.78 -3.47
C VAL A 89 -6.59 4.43 -3.41
N LEU A 90 -6.50 5.72 -3.71
CA LEU A 90 -5.25 6.47 -3.69
C LEU A 90 -4.81 6.87 -2.28
N GLN A 91 -5.60 6.53 -1.25
CA GLN A 91 -5.22 6.68 0.15
C GLN A 91 -4.97 5.31 0.79
N CYS A 92 -3.81 5.16 1.42
CA CYS A 92 -3.46 3.96 2.16
C CYS A 92 -4.08 4.04 3.56
N PRO A 93 -4.94 3.08 3.99
CA PRO A 93 -5.53 3.12 5.34
C PRO A 93 -4.51 2.93 6.48
N ALA A 94 -3.26 2.53 6.16
CA ALA A 94 -2.16 2.49 7.12
C ALA A 94 -1.39 3.83 7.22
N ASP A 95 -1.63 4.75 6.27
CA ASP A 95 -1.09 6.09 6.31
C ASP A 95 -1.81 6.90 7.39
N THR A 96 -1.05 7.35 8.38
CA THR A 96 -1.56 8.12 9.52
C THR A 96 -1.41 9.62 9.33
N ASP A 97 -0.71 10.04 8.27
CA ASP A 97 -0.40 11.44 8.04
C ASP A 97 -1.39 12.06 7.04
N SER A 98 -1.96 13.19 7.43
CA SER A 98 -2.91 13.92 6.60
C SER A 98 -2.14 14.91 5.72
N PHE A 99 -1.81 14.53 4.49
CA PHE A 99 -1.19 15.44 3.51
C PHE A 99 -2.17 16.49 2.97
N ALA A 100 -1.62 17.65 2.58
CA ALA A 100 -2.36 18.70 1.87
C ALA A 100 -2.65 18.38 0.39
N ILE A 101 -1.94 17.40 -0.21
CA ILE A 101 -2.11 16.96 -1.61
C ILE A 101 -2.60 15.49 -1.77
N GLY A 102 -3.03 14.85 -0.67
CA GLY A 102 -4.10 13.85 -0.69
C GLY A 102 -3.84 12.43 -1.21
N LEU A 103 -2.61 12.05 -1.63
CA LEU A 103 -2.35 10.69 -2.11
C LEU A 103 -1.25 9.99 -1.29
N SER A 104 -1.54 8.77 -0.86
CA SER A 104 -0.56 7.86 -0.24
C SER A 104 0.16 7.02 -1.28
N TYR A 105 0.10 7.32 -2.57
CA TYR A 105 0.87 6.59 -3.58
C TYR A 105 1.46 7.56 -4.59
N SER A 106 2.61 7.20 -5.11
CA SER A 106 3.31 7.98 -6.13
C SER A 106 4.04 7.04 -7.10
N TRP A 107 4.53 7.61 -8.19
CA TRP A 107 5.18 6.87 -9.27
C TRP A 107 6.39 7.65 -9.78
N ARG A 108 7.28 7.02 -10.56
CA ARG A 108 8.50 7.67 -11.06
C ARG A 108 8.17 8.63 -12.22
N ASN A 109 7.69 9.81 -11.90
CA ASN A 109 7.29 10.83 -12.87
C ASN A 109 8.09 12.13 -12.77
N SER A 110 9.20 12.16 -12.05
CA SER A 110 9.92 13.41 -11.77
C SER A 110 10.21 14.19 -13.06
N MET A 111 9.77 15.45 -13.08
CA MET A 111 10.00 16.40 -14.18
C MET A 111 11.17 17.34 -13.91
N GLU A 112 11.82 17.20 -12.75
CA GLU A 112 12.99 18.01 -12.40
C GLU A 112 14.14 17.68 -13.34
N VAL A 113 14.80 18.72 -13.88
CA VAL A 113 15.84 18.60 -14.92
C VAL A 113 16.94 17.61 -14.54
N GLU A 114 17.30 17.55 -13.25
CA GLU A 114 18.33 16.64 -12.71
C GLU A 114 17.88 15.16 -12.69
N PHE A 115 16.57 14.90 -12.67
CA PHE A 115 15.98 13.57 -12.52
C PHE A 115 15.19 13.11 -13.76
N VAL A 116 15.17 13.89 -14.86
CA VAL A 116 14.47 13.51 -16.10
C VAL A 116 14.89 12.13 -16.63
N GLN A 117 16.17 11.77 -16.49
CA GLN A 117 16.68 10.46 -16.93
C GLN A 117 16.18 9.29 -16.06
N GLN A 118 15.69 9.58 -14.85
CA GLN A 118 15.12 8.61 -13.91
C GLN A 118 13.59 8.52 -14.04
N SER A 119 12.98 9.42 -14.82
CA SER A 119 11.53 9.44 -15.00
C SER A 119 11.04 8.36 -15.97
N LEU A 120 9.94 7.72 -15.60
CA LEU A 120 9.17 6.82 -16.45
C LEU A 120 8.11 7.56 -17.28
N ALA A 121 7.86 8.84 -17.00
CA ALA A 121 6.88 9.62 -17.74
C ALA A 121 7.23 9.64 -19.25
N GLY A 122 6.23 9.33 -20.08
CA GLY A 122 6.36 9.28 -21.54
C GLY A 122 7.30 8.18 -22.08
N LYS A 123 7.78 7.25 -21.25
CA LYS A 123 8.64 6.12 -21.68
C LYS A 123 7.79 4.91 -22.08
N SER A 124 8.29 4.10 -23.02
CA SER A 124 7.64 2.83 -23.37
C SER A 124 8.01 1.73 -22.38
N LEU A 125 7.03 0.95 -21.94
CA LEU A 125 7.23 -0.26 -21.12
C LEU A 125 8.23 -1.24 -21.74
N ASP A 126 8.32 -1.29 -23.07
CA ASP A 126 9.22 -2.22 -23.77
C ASP A 126 10.69 -1.88 -23.54
N MET A 127 11.02 -0.58 -23.39
CA MET A 127 12.38 -0.13 -23.03
C MET A 127 12.73 -0.57 -21.61
N ILE A 128 11.73 -0.56 -20.72
CA ILE A 128 11.86 -0.79 -19.28
C ILE A 128 11.75 -2.30 -18.94
N SER A 129 11.58 -3.18 -19.94
CA SER A 129 11.18 -4.58 -19.75
C SER A 129 12.25 -5.51 -19.16
N THR A 130 13.48 -5.03 -19.00
CA THR A 130 14.59 -5.82 -18.45
C THR A 130 14.73 -5.67 -16.93
N SER A 131 14.21 -6.69 -16.23
CA SER A 131 14.35 -7.00 -14.80
C SER A 131 13.23 -6.50 -13.89
N SER A 132 12.78 -7.40 -13.02
CA SER A 132 11.91 -7.17 -11.85
C SER A 132 12.44 -6.13 -10.84
N SER A 133 13.52 -5.42 -11.18
CA SER A 133 14.23 -4.47 -10.33
C SER A 133 13.70 -3.04 -10.48
N LEU A 134 13.09 -2.69 -11.62
CA LEU A 134 12.70 -1.31 -11.88
C LEU A 134 11.32 -0.98 -11.30
N VAL A 135 11.28 0.04 -10.44
CA VAL A 135 10.08 0.47 -9.72
C VAL A 135 9.21 1.37 -10.59
N MET A 136 7.93 1.00 -10.75
CA MET A 136 6.92 1.77 -11.46
C MET A 136 6.23 2.77 -10.52
N ASN A 137 5.62 2.26 -9.46
CA ASN A 137 4.88 3.01 -8.44
C ASN A 137 5.17 2.45 -7.04
N PHE A 138 4.90 3.25 -6.02
CA PHE A 138 5.21 2.93 -4.63
C PHE A 138 4.26 3.64 -3.66
N ASP A 139 4.17 3.10 -2.45
CA ASP A 139 3.42 3.70 -1.33
C ASP A 139 4.17 4.95 -0.82
N ALA A 140 3.43 6.06 -0.67
CA ALA A 140 3.91 7.43 -0.61
C ALA A 140 3.86 8.16 0.76
N ILE A 141 3.78 7.40 1.86
CA ILE A 141 3.72 7.83 3.28
C ILE A 141 4.86 8.81 3.72
N PRO A 142 4.73 9.73 4.69
CA PRO A 142 5.89 10.43 5.24
C PRO A 142 6.84 9.50 5.99
N GLY A 143 8.15 9.76 5.93
CA GLY A 143 9.17 8.98 6.66
C GLY A 143 9.94 7.92 5.85
N TRP A 144 9.77 7.87 4.52
CA TRP A 144 10.32 6.82 3.64
C TRP A 144 11.82 6.58 3.65
N HIS A 145 12.63 7.52 4.13
CA HIS A 145 14.08 7.38 4.03
C HIS A 145 14.71 6.66 5.22
N THR A 146 13.96 6.35 6.28
CA THR A 146 14.62 6.07 7.56
C THR A 146 14.36 4.73 8.25
N GLU A 147 13.24 3.99 8.12
CA GLU A 147 13.06 2.83 9.04
C GLU A 147 12.45 1.49 8.55
N SER A 148 12.01 1.26 7.30
CA SER A 148 11.46 -0.08 6.92
C SER A 148 11.43 -0.41 5.43
N ASP A 149 10.89 -1.59 5.10
CA ASP A 149 10.53 -2.00 3.74
C ASP A 149 9.42 -1.11 3.15
N ILE A 150 9.54 -0.81 1.86
CA ILE A 150 8.61 0.00 1.06
C ILE A 150 7.81 -0.94 0.15
N GLN A 151 6.50 -0.73 0.06
CA GLN A 151 5.70 -1.42 -0.94
C GLN A 151 5.92 -0.77 -2.29
N VAL A 152 6.41 -1.55 -3.24
CA VAL A 152 6.67 -1.12 -4.61
C VAL A 152 5.91 -2.02 -5.56
N ALA A 153 5.35 -1.44 -6.62
CA ALA A 153 5.05 -2.21 -7.81
C ALA A 153 6.08 -1.93 -8.89
N VAL A 154 6.48 -3.01 -9.55
CA VAL A 154 7.46 -2.97 -10.63
C VAL A 154 6.73 -3.00 -11.97
N VAL A 155 7.48 -2.92 -13.07
CA VAL A 155 6.96 -2.75 -14.44
C VAL A 155 5.92 -3.81 -14.85
N ASP A 156 6.00 -5.03 -14.32
CA ASP A 156 5.03 -6.09 -14.55
C ASP A 156 3.76 -5.96 -13.68
N ALA A 157 3.59 -4.85 -12.98
CA ALA A 157 2.58 -4.57 -11.96
C ALA A 157 2.60 -5.53 -10.77
N SER A 158 3.57 -6.42 -10.59
CA SER A 158 3.71 -7.20 -9.36
C SER A 158 4.09 -6.29 -8.21
N VAL A 159 3.50 -6.52 -7.03
CA VAL A 159 3.78 -5.73 -5.82
C VAL A 159 4.64 -6.57 -4.88
N ARG A 160 5.73 -5.98 -4.40
CA ARG A 160 6.62 -6.58 -3.41
C ARG A 160 7.06 -5.56 -2.38
N LEU A 161 7.50 -6.06 -1.24
CA LEU A 161 8.27 -5.28 -0.28
C LEU A 161 9.70 -5.15 -0.81
N MET A 162 10.25 -3.94 -0.71
CA MET A 162 11.61 -3.61 -1.10
C MET A 162 12.30 -2.88 0.05
N PRO A 163 13.49 -3.30 0.48
CA PRO A 163 14.28 -2.56 1.45
C PRO A 163 14.50 -1.12 1.01
N ALA A 164 14.49 -0.17 1.95
CA ALA A 164 14.61 1.25 1.63
C ALA A 164 15.90 1.60 0.86
N ASP A 165 17.02 0.93 1.17
CA ASP A 165 18.29 1.12 0.47
C ASP A 165 18.26 0.60 -0.97
N GLU A 166 17.67 -0.59 -1.20
CA GLU A 166 17.42 -1.12 -2.55
C GLU A 166 16.49 -0.17 -3.33
N PHE A 167 15.45 0.36 -2.68
CA PHE A 167 14.53 1.31 -3.30
C PHE A 167 15.24 2.59 -3.73
N GLN A 168 16.03 3.22 -2.85
CA GLN A 168 16.79 4.43 -3.20
C GLN A 168 17.77 4.18 -4.35
N GLN A 169 18.44 3.03 -4.35
CA GLN A 169 19.32 2.63 -5.46
C GLN A 169 18.55 2.53 -6.76
N ASN A 170 17.39 1.85 -6.78
CA ASN A 170 16.55 1.74 -7.98
C ASN A 170 16.02 3.08 -8.48
N MET A 171 15.62 3.96 -7.57
CA MET A 171 15.14 5.31 -7.91
C MET A 171 16.24 6.17 -8.55
N ALA A 172 17.50 5.97 -8.17
CA ALA A 172 18.64 6.70 -8.69
C ALA A 172 19.11 6.22 -10.09
N LEU A 173 18.73 5.02 -10.53
CA LEU A 173 19.14 4.46 -11.82
C LEU A 173 18.44 5.16 -12.99
N PRO A 174 19.14 5.49 -14.08
CA PRO A 174 18.48 6.00 -15.28
C PRO A 174 17.57 4.93 -15.89
N VAL A 175 16.43 5.35 -16.45
CA VAL A 175 15.52 4.50 -17.21
C VAL A 175 16.07 4.37 -18.63
N GLN A 176 16.50 3.16 -19.00
CA GLN A 176 17.06 2.83 -20.32
C GLN A 176 16.24 1.71 -20.94
#